data_AF-A0A6I7PPT6-F1
#
_entry.id   AF-A0A6I7PPT6-F1
#
_cell.length_a   1.000
_cell.length_b   1.000
_cell.length_c   1.000
_cell.angle_alpha   90.00
_cell.angle_beta   90.00
_cell.angle_gamma   90.00
#
_symmetry.space_group_name_H-M   'P 1'
#
loop_
_entity.id
_entity.type
_entity.pdbx_description
1 polymer ?
#
loop_
_entity_poly.entity_id
_entity_poly.type
_entity_poly.pdbx_seq_one_letter_code
_entity_poly.pdbx_strand_id
1 'polypeptide(L)' 'MTSVLAEIDPTIIPIIAVTGGFAVAIVAIIFNVAKNIVVGRAHEQTRREVAAYVAEGTMSPDDAERILKAAPPKGKDWC' A
#
# COMPACT_ATOMS: atom_id res chain seq x y z
N MET A 1 16.34 -7.05 -40.75
CA MET A 1 15.75 -6.90 -39.39
C MET A 1 15.95 -8.20 -38.61
N THR A 2 17.18 -8.70 -38.50
CA THR A 2 17.51 -9.96 -37.79
C THR A 2 18.86 -9.90 -37.06
N SER A 3 19.60 -8.79 -37.17
CA SER A 3 20.93 -8.64 -36.54
C SER A 3 20.89 -8.23 -35.07
N VAL A 4 19.83 -7.54 -34.61
CA VAL A 4 19.71 -7.05 -33.22
C VAL A 4 19.48 -8.14 -32.18
N LEU A 5 18.98 -9.31 -32.56
CA LEU A 5 18.73 -10.42 -31.63
C LEU A 5 19.89 -11.41 -31.54
N ALA A 6 20.83 -11.38 -32.50
CA ALA A 6 21.97 -12.30 -32.55
C ALA A 6 23.18 -11.82 -31.72
N GLU A 7 23.21 -10.54 -31.34
CA GLU A 7 24.30 -9.92 -30.57
C GLU A 7 23.90 -9.65 -29.10
N ILE A 8 22.89 -10.35 -28.59
CA ILE A 8 22.69 -10.45 -27.15
C ILE A 8 23.45 -11.68 -26.71
N ASP A 9 24.61 -11.47 -26.09
CA ASP A 9 25.39 -12.55 -25.48
C ASP A 9 24.45 -13.37 -24.57
N PRO A 10 24.37 -14.70 -24.69
CA PRO A 10 23.48 -15.53 -23.90
C PRO A 10 23.69 -15.38 -22.38
N THR A 11 24.81 -14.81 -21.95
CA THR A 11 25.08 -14.43 -20.55
C THR A 11 24.35 -13.16 -20.08
N ILE A 12 23.92 -12.27 -20.98
CA ILE A 12 23.21 -11.02 -20.64
C ILE A 12 21.76 -11.27 -20.22
N ILE A 13 21.10 -12.27 -20.82
CA ILE A 13 19.70 -12.64 -20.53
C ILE A 13 19.47 -12.93 -19.03
N PRO A 14 20.25 -13.81 -18.36
CA PRO A 14 20.06 -14.07 -16.93
C PRO A 14 20.40 -12.85 -16.06
N ILE A 15 21.37 -12.01 -16.46
CA ILE A 15 21.74 -10.80 -15.72
C ILE A 15 20.58 -9.80 -15.69
N ILE A 16 19.94 -9.56 -16.84
CA ILE A 16 18.78 -8.66 -16.95
C ILE A 16 17.59 -9.23 -16.17
N ALA A 17 17.34 -10.54 -16.22
CA ALA A 17 16.23 -11.15 -15.48
C ALA A 17 16.40 -10.97 -13.96
N VAL A 18 17.61 -11.19 -13.44
CA VAL A 18 17.90 -11.04 -12.01
C VAL A 18 17.84 -9.56 -11.62
N THR A 19 18.56 -8.68 -12.31
CA THR A 19 18.61 -7.24 -11.97
C THR A 19 17.27 -6.55 -12.15
N GLY A 20 16.54 -6.86 -13.22
CA GLY A 20 15.19 -6.36 -13.47
C GLY A 20 14.19 -6.84 -12.41
N GLY A 21 14.27 -8.11 -12.02
CA GLY A 21 13.44 -8.68 -10.95
C GLY A 21 13.66 -7.97 -9.62
N PHE A 22 14.93 -7.71 -9.25
CA PHE A 22 15.25 -6.96 -8.03
C PHE A 22 14.75 -5.51 -8.07
N ALA A 23 14.88 -4.82 -9.20
CA ALA A 23 14.39 -3.45 -9.33
C ALA A 23 12.86 -3.37 -9.12
N VAL A 24 12.10 -4.29 -9.73
CA VAL A 24 10.63 -4.36 -9.55
C VAL A 24 10.27 -4.68 -8.10
N ALA A 25 10.98 -5.64 -7.47
CA ALA A 25 10.74 -6.01 -6.08
C ALA A 25 10.96 -4.83 -5.12
N ILE A 26 12.05 -4.08 -5.29
CA ILE A 26 12.35 -2.90 -4.47
C ILE A 26 11.25 -1.85 -4.60
N VAL A 27 10.84 -1.55 -5.84
CA VAL A 27 9.78 -0.58 -6.11
C VAL A 27 8.46 -1.01 -5.45
N ALA A 28 8.08 -2.28 -5.61
CA ALA A 28 6.86 -2.82 -5.00
C ALA A 28 6.88 -2.72 -3.46
N ILE A 29 8.02 -3.02 -2.82
CA ILE A 29 8.19 -2.90 -1.37
C ILE A 29 8.01 -1.44 -0.92
N ILE A 30 8.63 -0.48 -1.60
CA ILE A 30 8.52 0.94 -1.26
C ILE A 30 7.06 1.40 -1.35
N PHE A 31 6.37 1.07 -2.44
CA PHE A 31 4.95 1.42 -2.59
C PHE A 31 4.07 0.77 -1.53
N ASN A 32 4.36 -0.48 -1.14
CA ASN A 32 3.62 -1.15 -0.08
C ASN A 32 3.83 -0.48 1.28
N VAL A 33 5.06 -0.10 1.62
CA VAL A 33 5.35 0.64 2.87
C VAL A 33 4.66 2.00 2.85
N ALA A 34 4.75 2.75 1.75
CA ALA A 34 4.10 4.04 1.62
C ALA A 34 2.58 3.94 1.79
N LYS A 35 1.95 2.96 1.14
CA LYS A 35 0.51 2.66 1.29
C LYS A 35 0.16 2.43 2.77
N ASN A 36 0.92 1.59 3.46
CA ASN A 36 0.68 1.26 4.87
C ASN A 36 0.78 2.50 5.78
N ILE A 37 1.72 3.39 5.52
CA ILE A 37 1.87 4.64 6.28
C ILE A 37 0.67 5.56 6.06
N VAL A 38 0.28 5.78 4.80
CA VAL A 38 -0.85 6.65 4.45
C VAL A 38 -2.15 6.13 5.06
N VAL A 39 -2.40 4.83 4.91
CA VAL A 39 -3.59 4.17 5.48
C VAL A 39 -3.58 4.26 7.02
N GLY A 40 -2.43 4.04 7.67
CA GLY A 40 -2.31 4.18 9.12
C GLY A 40 -2.64 5.59 9.60
N ARG A 41 -2.09 6.62 8.94
CA ARG A 41 -2.35 8.02 9.26
C ARG A 41 -3.82 8.40 9.05
N ALA A 42 -4.43 7.96 7.96
CA ALA A 42 -5.85 8.25 7.69
C ALA A 42 -6.75 7.70 8.81
N HIS A 43 -6.52 6.46 9.26
CA HIS A 43 -7.28 5.88 10.37
C HIS A 43 -7.09 6.63 11.69
N GLU A 44 -5.86 7.06 12.01
CA GLU A 44 -5.60 7.86 13.20
C GLU A 44 -6.28 9.24 13.12
N GLN A 45 -6.24 9.88 11.96
CA GLN A 45 -6.93 11.16 11.74
C GLN A 45 -8.44 11.01 11.88
N THR A 46 -9.06 10.02 11.23
CA THR A 46 -10.51 9.77 11.36
C THR A 46 -10.91 9.51 12.81
N ARG A 47 -10.10 8.78 13.60
CA ARG A 47 -10.38 8.56 15.04
C ARG A 47 -10.35 9.86 15.84
N ARG A 48 -9.43 10.77 15.53
CA ARG A 48 -9.34 12.09 16.18
C ARG A 48 -10.51 12.99 15.80
N GLU A 49 -10.90 12.98 14.53
CA GLU A 49 -12.04 13.74 14.02
C GLU A 49 -13.35 13.25 14.62
N VAL A 50 -13.57 11.93 14.66
CA VAL A 50 -14.74 11.33 15.32
C VAL A 50 -14.79 11.72 16.80
N ALA A 51 -13.67 11.69 17.51
CA ALA A 51 -13.62 12.13 18.91
C ALA A 51 -13.97 13.62 19.07
N ALA A 52 -13.51 14.48 18.15
CA ALA A 52 -13.87 15.89 18.13
C ALA A 52 -15.37 16.09 17.88
N TYR A 53 -15.95 15.41 16.90
CA TYR A 53 -17.40 15.51 16.61
C TYR A 53 -18.28 15.03 17.77
N VAL A 54 -17.85 14.00 18.50
CA VAL A 54 -18.53 13.56 19.72
C VAL A 54 -18.39 14.60 20.84
N ALA A 55 -17.20 15.20 21.01
CA ALA A 55 -16.98 16.24 22.02
C ALA A 55 -17.74 17.55 21.71
N GLU A 56 -17.89 17.88 20.42
CA GLU A 56 -18.69 19.00 19.94
C GLU A 56 -20.20 18.73 19.99
N GLY A 57 -20.60 17.46 20.18
CA GLY A 57 -22.00 17.03 20.21
C GLY A 57 -22.68 16.99 18.83
N THR A 58 -21.90 17.09 17.74
CA THR A 58 -22.39 17.01 16.36
C THR A 58 -22.56 15.56 15.89
N MET A 59 -22.04 14.60 16.65
CA MET A 59 -22.18 13.16 16.42
C MET A 59 -22.53 12.45 17.74
N SER A 60 -23.46 11.49 17.69
CA SER A 60 -23.79 10.67 18.86
C SER A 60 -22.66 9.67 19.16
N PRO A 61 -22.39 9.34 20.44
CA PRO A 61 -21.41 8.31 20.79
C PRO A 61 -21.71 6.94 20.16
N ASP A 62 -22.99 6.58 20.05
CA ASP A 62 -23.42 5.31 19.46
C ASP A 62 -23.12 5.27 17.95
N ASP A 63 -23.34 6.37 17.23
CA ASP A 63 -22.98 6.48 15.82
C ASP A 63 -21.46 6.47 15.62
N ALA A 64 -20.71 7.14 16.49
CA ALA A 64 -19.25 7.11 16.48
C ALA A 64 -18.73 5.68 16.70
N GLU A 65 -19.31 4.92 17.64
CA GLU A 65 -18.96 3.51 17.86
C GLU A 65 -19.23 2.67 16.61
N ARG A 66 -20.38 2.88 15.95
CA ARG A 66 -20.74 2.17 14.70
C ARG A 66 -19.80 2.50 13.56
N ILE A 67 -19.40 3.77 13.38
CA ILE A 67 -18.44 4.20 12.36
C ILE A 67 -17.07 3.56 12.61
N LEU A 68 -16.60 3.57 13.85
CA LEU A 68 -15.31 2.98 14.22
C LEU A 68 -15.29 1.45 14.05
N LYS A 69 -16.42 0.78 14.28
CA LYS A 69 -16.59 -0.67 14.05
C LYS A 69 -16.79 -1.03 12.59
N ALA A 70 -17.35 -0.14 11.78
CA ALA A 70 -17.56 -0.35 10.34
C ALA A 70 -16.27 -0.24 9.52
N ALA A 71 -15.19 0.29 10.10
CA ALA A 71 -13.87 0.29 9.47
C ALA A 71 -13.49 -1.15 9.08
N PRO A 72 -13.25 -1.44 7.78
CA PRO A 72 -13.01 -2.80 7.34
C PRO A 72 -11.79 -3.38 8.06
N PRO A 73 -11.85 -4.64 8.55
CA PRO A 73 -10.70 -5.29 9.13
C PRO A 73 -9.59 -5.32 8.07
N LYS A 74 -8.33 -5.11 8.51
CA LYS A 74 -7.16 -5.21 7.64
C LYS A 74 -7.29 -6.51 6.85
N GLY A 75 -7.48 -6.38 5.53
CA GLY A 75 -7.46 -7.53 4.64
C GLY A 75 -6.16 -8.28 4.90
N LYS A 76 -6.23 -9.61 4.90
CA LYS A 76 -5.01 -10.42 4.86
C LYS A 76 -4.47 -10.35 3.42
N ASP A 77 -3.77 -9.27 3.10
CA ASP A 77 -3.07 -9.09 1.82
C ASP A 77 -1.84 -10.01 1.81
N TRP A 78 -2.09 -11.30 1.62
CA TRP A 78 -1.08 -12.31 1.33
C TRP A 78 -1.55 -13.04 0.07
N CYS A 79 -1.11 -12.54 -1.09
CA CYS A 79 -0.95 -13.20 -2.39
C CYS A 79 -0.37 -12.18 -3.37
#